data_AF-X1C1U6-F1
#
_entry.id   AF-X1C1U6-F1
#
_cell.length_a   1.000
_cell.length_b   1.000
_cell.length_c   1.000
_cell.angle_alpha   90.00
_cell.angle_beta   90.00
_cell.angle_gamma   90.00
#
_symmetry.space_group_name_H-M   'P 1'
#
loop_
_entity.id
_entity.type
_entity.pdbx_description
1 polymer ?
#
loop_
_entity_poly.entity_id
_entity_poly.type
_entity_poly.pdbx_seq_one_letter_code
_entity_poly.pdbx_strand_id
1 'polypeptide(L)' 'MKNLPKPITPLLTVDAIIRIPEKKIILIKRKNPPFQGQYALPGGFVD' A
#
# COMPACT_ATOMS: atom_id res chain seq x y z
N MET A 1 -8.97 -7.51 33.24
CA MET A 1 -8.98 -6.35 32.33
C MET A 1 -10.18 -6.51 31.40
N LYS A 2 -11.05 -5.51 31.25
CA LYS A 2 -12.18 -5.61 30.31
C LYS A 2 -11.60 -5.59 28.89
N ASN A 3 -11.90 -6.63 28.10
CA ASN A 3 -11.65 -6.60 26.66
C ASN A 3 -12.56 -5.52 26.04
N LEU A 4 -11.99 -4.35 25.77
CA LEU A 4 -12.67 -3.37 24.92
C LEU A 4 -12.60 -3.84 23.47
N PRO A 5 -13.67 -3.67 22.68
CA PRO A 5 -13.63 -3.96 21.25
C PRO A 5 -12.57 -3.08 20.58
N LYS A 6 -11.89 -3.63 19.55
CA LYS A 6 -10.99 -2.82 18.72
C LYS A 6 -11.80 -1.65 18.13
N PRO A 7 -11.28 -0.42 18.13
CA PRO A 7 -11.98 0.73 17.57
C PRO A 7 -12.19 0.52 16.06
N ILE A 8 -13.32 1.01 15.54
CA ILE A 8 -13.54 1.05 14.09
C ILE A 8 -12.73 2.23 13.54
N THR A 9 -11.61 1.92 12.91
CA THR A 9 -10.70 2.90 12.31
C THR A 9 -10.49 2.59 10.84
N PRO A 10 -10.04 3.55 10.03
CA PRO A 10 -9.55 3.25 8.69
C PRO A 10 -8.46 2.19 8.70
N LEU A 11 -8.39 1.39 7.63
CA LEU A 11 -7.28 0.48 7.41
C LEU A 11 -6.04 1.29 7.01
N LEU A 12 -4.90 1.03 7.66
CA LEU A 12 -3.65 1.73 7.40
C LEU A 12 -2.90 1.09 6.23
N THR A 13 -2.52 1.90 5.25
CA THR A 13 -1.66 1.48 4.14
C THR A 13 -0.39 2.31 4.08
N VAL A 14 0.65 1.75 3.46
CA VAL A 14 1.88 2.46 3.12
C VAL A 14 2.26 2.22 1.67
N ASP A 15 2.90 3.21 1.06
CA ASP A 15 3.46 3.14 -0.28
C ASP A 15 4.92 3.60 -0.24
N ALA A 16 5.77 2.97 -1.06
CA ALA A 16 7.20 3.24 -1.13
C ALA A 16 7.58 3.90 -2.47
N ILE A 17 8.40 4.94 -2.40
CA ILE A 17 9.10 5.47 -3.58
C ILE A 17 10.50 4.87 -3.60
N ILE A 18 10.68 3.83 -4.43
CA ILE A 18 11.97 3.17 -4.60
C ILE A 18 12.69 3.82 -5.79
N ARG A 19 13.73 4.61 -5.49
CA ARG A 19 14.57 5.28 -6.49
C ARG A 19 15.66 4.33 -6.97
N ILE A 20 15.89 4.33 -8.27
CA ILE A 20 17.02 3.63 -8.90
C ILE A 20 17.90 4.68 -9.63
N PRO A 21 19.09 4.32 -10.14
CA PRO A 21 19.93 5.24 -10.91
C PRO A 21 19.18 5.93 -12.06
N GLU A 22 19.79 6.99 -12.62
CA GLU A 22 19.23 7.74 -13.75
C GLU A 22 17.89 8.43 -13.45
N LYS A 23 17.65 8.81 -12.19
CA LYS A 23 16.42 9.51 -11.74
C LYS A 23 15.13 8.73 -12.03
N LYS A 24 15.19 7.40 -12.06
CA LYS A 24 14.02 6.53 -12.27
C LYS A 24 13.45 6.05 -10.93
N ILE A 25 12.17 5.65 -10.95
CA ILE A 25 11.48 5.02 -9.82
C ILE A 25 10.80 3.72 -10.25
N ILE A 26 10.61 2.81 -9.30
CA ILE A 26 9.91 1.56 -9.53
C ILE A 26 8.40 1.77 -9.39
N LEU A 27 7.64 1.23 -10.35
CA LEU A 27 6.19 1.10 -10.30
C LEU A 27 5.81 -0.37 -10.47
N ILE A 28 4.68 -0.77 -9.89
CA ILE A 28 4.09 -2.10 -10.09
C ILE A 28 2.83 -2.02 -10.95
N LYS A 29 2.52 -3.11 -11.66
CA LYS A 29 1.19 -3.32 -12.26
C LYS A 29 0.29 -4.01 -11.23
N ARG A 30 -0.81 -3.36 -10.86
CA ARG A 30 -1.76 -3.90 -9.87
C ARG A 30 -2.41 -5.18 -10.38
N LYS A 31 -2.31 -6.27 -9.60
CA LYS A 31 -2.95 -7.55 -9.92
C LYS A 31 -4.42 -7.62 -9.50
N ASN A 32 -4.81 -6.89 -8.46
CA ASN A 32 -6.13 -7.01 -7.83
C ASN A 32 -6.94 -5.71 -7.95
N PRO A 33 -8.29 -5.78 -7.98
CA PRO A 33 -9.13 -4.59 -7.87
C PRO A 33 -8.99 -3.92 -6.50
N PRO A 34 -9.29 -2.62 -6.38
CA PRO A 34 -9.62 -1.69 -7.48
C PRO A 34 -8.39 -1.36 -8.34
N PHE A 35 -8.61 -0.74 -9.51
CA PHE A 35 -7.55 -0.29 -10.44
C PHE A 35 -6.60 -1.40 -10.94
N GLN A 36 -7.12 -2.62 -11.11
CA GLN A 36 -6.36 -3.73 -11.67
C GLN A 36 -5.78 -3.37 -13.05
N GLY A 37 -4.54 -3.77 -13.31
CA GLY A 37 -3.80 -3.48 -14.55
C GLY A 37 -3.21 -2.06 -14.63
N GLN A 38 -3.51 -1.17 -13.69
CA GLN A 38 -2.90 0.17 -13.64
C GLN A 38 -1.51 0.13 -12.98
N TYR A 39 -0.67 1.13 -13.31
CA TYR A 39 0.59 1.34 -12.61
C TYR A 39 0.33 2.02 -11.27
N ALA A 40 1.05 1.61 -10.23
CA ALA A 40 0.96 2.19 -8.89
C ALA A 40 2.33 2.16 -8.19
N LEU A 41 2.46 2.92 -7.11
CA LEU A 41 3.58 2.73 -6.19
C LEU A 41 3.50 1.33 -5.54
N PRO A 42 4.65 0.70 -5.27
CA PRO A 42 4.68 -0.48 -4.42
C PRO A 42 4.16 -0.15 -3.02
N GLY A 43 3.19 -0.91 -2.51
CA GLY A 43 2.56 -0.64 -1.22
C GLY A 43 1.64 -1.75 -0.74
N GLY A 44 1.08 -1.59 0.46
CA GLY A 44 0.22 -2.59 1.11
C GLY A 44 -0.35 -2.13 2.44
N PHE A 45 -1.18 -2.98 3.04
CA PHE A 45 -1.70 -2.79 4.40
C PHE A 45 -0.62 -3.06 5.44
N VAL A 46 -0.68 -2.34 6.57
CA VAL A 46 0.15 -2.59 7.75
C VAL A 46 -0.49 -3.68 8.61
N ASP A 47 0.33 -4.62 9.10
CA ASP A 47 -0.04 -5.66 10.09
C ASP A 47 0.54 -5.29 11.47
#